data_AF-A0A7C6FE59-F1
#
_entry.id   AF-A0A7C6FE59-F1
#
_cell.length_a   1.000
_cell.length_b   1.000
_cell.length_c   1.000
_cell.angle_alpha   90.00
_cell.angle_beta   90.00
_cell.angle_gamma   90.00
#
_symmetry.space_group_name_H-M   'P 1'
#
loop_
_entity.id
_entity.type
_entity.pdbx_description
1 polymer ?
#
loop_
_entity_poly.entity_id
_entity_poly.type
_entity_poly.pdbx_seq_one_letter_code
_entity_poly.pdbx_strand_id
1 'polypeptide(L)'
;MTTKPKAKKFRIRRSPSLEAQDGQQPAQAPAANARGAGGAAAPAPGSAQRSGPGQAPQQPRHLNPLEESVADGTEDGFPDRGFSAAGHPTGRSDAPGGPSAAANPAAQAGEAEPVAAEQEIADIRKEGLTGRQLRMARRLAQKHGLPATSDYDAVRLLRRAGIDPFHRSNMLELITPENTQPQPAGKGQMQLPQTTSNKPQLPSADVMDAAARARSVQQIQADIATRRRRKLMVLAVRLAFFVLLPTLLAGYYFYNIATPMYATKSEFVIQKADAGTSPFSSFLSGSGLANSQDSITVQSYLTSRDAMLRLDKELGFKALFQDPSIDPIHRLDPNATNEAAYKVYKKNVKIGYDPTEGIIKMEVVAPSPELSEQISKAL
;
A
#
# COMPACT_ATOMS: atom_id res chain seq x y z
N MET A 1 20.37 -7.45 32.64
CA MET A 1 19.70 -6.13 32.48
C MET A 1 18.51 -6.29 31.56
N THR A 2 17.28 -6.28 32.09
CA THR A 2 16.05 -6.54 31.32
C THR A 2 15.39 -5.22 30.92
N THR A 3 15.46 -4.85 29.66
CA THR A 3 14.83 -3.62 29.12
C THR A 3 13.33 -3.83 28.92
N LYS A 4 12.50 -2.97 29.52
CA LYS A 4 11.04 -2.97 29.34
C LYS A 4 10.65 -2.49 27.92
N PRO A 5 9.72 -3.14 27.21
CA PRO A 5 9.29 -2.70 25.89
C PRO A 5 8.42 -1.44 25.97
N LYS A 6 8.61 -0.51 25.03
CA LYS A 6 7.83 0.74 24.90
C LYS A 6 6.49 0.48 24.21
N ALA A 7 5.39 0.82 24.87
CA ALA A 7 4.05 0.78 24.29
C ALA A 7 3.85 1.90 23.25
N LYS A 8 3.27 1.55 22.10
CA LYS A 8 2.90 2.47 21.02
C LYS A 8 1.43 2.86 21.18
N LYS A 9 1.14 4.16 21.39
CA LYS A 9 -0.23 4.69 21.48
C LYS A 9 -0.82 4.84 20.08
N PHE A 10 -1.94 4.15 19.82
CA PHE A 10 -2.77 4.38 18.65
C PHE A 10 -3.92 5.33 19.01
N ARG A 11 -4.19 6.29 18.14
CA ARG A 11 -5.29 7.26 18.29
C ARG A 11 -6.40 6.87 17.33
N ILE A 12 -7.48 6.31 17.86
CA ILE A 12 -8.68 5.98 17.09
C ILE A 12 -9.47 7.28 16.94
N ARG A 13 -9.72 7.73 15.70
CA ARG A 13 -10.69 8.80 15.41
C ARG A 13 -12.08 8.15 15.28
N ARG A 14 -13.05 8.60 16.08
CA ARG A 14 -14.47 8.38 15.81
C ARG A 14 -14.91 9.39 14.74
N SER A 15 -15.45 8.91 13.64
CA SER A 15 -16.20 9.72 12.68
C SER A 15 -17.58 10.03 13.28
N PRO A 16 -18.06 11.28 13.26
CA PRO A 16 -19.46 11.57 13.57
C PRO A 16 -20.34 11.24 12.37
N SER A 17 -21.44 10.56 12.67
CA SER A 17 -22.57 10.24 11.80
C SER A 17 -23.33 11.50 11.36
N LEU A 18 -23.87 11.41 10.15
CA LEU A 18 -24.77 12.36 9.50
C LEU A 18 -26.08 12.54 10.28
N GLU A 19 -26.46 13.78 10.55
CA GLU A 19 -27.85 14.19 10.77
C GLU A 19 -28.11 15.50 10.00
N ALA A 20 -29.27 15.53 9.35
CA ALA A 20 -29.77 16.55 8.46
C ALA A 20 -30.43 17.70 9.23
N GLN A 21 -30.37 18.92 8.69
CA GLN A 21 -31.54 19.66 8.18
C GLN A 21 -31.24 21.13 7.87
N ASP A 22 -31.82 21.54 6.74
CA ASP A 22 -32.44 22.83 6.42
C ASP A 22 -31.63 24.14 6.41
N GLY A 23 -31.66 24.75 5.22
CA GLY A 23 -32.26 26.07 5.09
C GLY A 23 -31.33 27.25 4.86
N GLN A 24 -31.59 27.93 3.73
CA GLN A 24 -31.37 29.36 3.48
C GLN A 24 -29.99 29.85 2.98
N GLN A 25 -29.97 30.05 1.66
CA GLN A 25 -29.36 31.21 0.96
C GLN A 25 -29.66 32.53 1.68
N PRO A 26 -28.80 33.59 1.60
CA PRO A 26 -28.56 34.29 0.32
C PRO A 26 -27.19 34.98 0.09
N ALA A 27 -27.01 35.39 -1.18
CA ALA A 27 -26.37 36.62 -1.71
C ALA A 27 -24.99 37.08 -1.16
N GLN A 28 -23.92 37.02 -1.95
CA GLN A 28 -23.44 38.01 -2.95
C GLN A 28 -23.01 39.40 -2.43
N ALA A 29 -21.72 39.72 -2.58
CA ALA A 29 -21.15 40.94 -3.21
C ALA A 29 -19.60 41.00 -3.00
N PRO A 30 -18.81 41.80 -3.75
CA PRO A 30 -18.84 42.02 -5.19
C PRO A 30 -17.45 41.82 -5.86
N ALA A 31 -17.47 41.60 -7.18
CA ALA A 31 -16.31 41.63 -8.06
C ALA A 31 -16.14 43.00 -8.72
N ALA A 32 -14.89 43.34 -9.01
CA ALA A 32 -14.44 44.58 -9.62
C ALA A 32 -14.79 44.68 -11.11
N ASN A 33 -15.04 45.92 -11.53
CA ASN A 33 -15.39 46.38 -12.88
C ASN A 33 -14.18 46.35 -13.83
N ALA A 34 -14.36 45.82 -15.04
CA ALA A 34 -13.60 46.24 -16.22
C ALA A 34 -14.49 46.14 -17.47
N ARG A 35 -14.67 47.28 -18.16
CA ARG A 35 -15.38 47.44 -19.43
C ARG A 35 -14.35 47.67 -20.56
N GLY A 36 -14.69 47.20 -21.76
CA GLY A 36 -14.13 47.63 -23.05
C GLY A 36 -14.42 46.59 -24.14
N ALA A 37 -15.51 46.75 -24.92
CA ALA A 37 -15.52 47.16 -26.35
C ALA A 37 -15.06 46.04 -27.31
N GLY A 38 -15.74 45.66 -28.40
CA GLY A 38 -16.96 46.11 -29.08
C GLY A 38 -17.14 45.33 -30.40
N GLY A 39 -18.34 45.41 -31.00
CA GLY A 39 -18.69 45.09 -32.41
C GLY A 39 -18.66 43.61 -32.85
N ALA A 40 -19.40 43.12 -33.86
CA ALA A 40 -20.51 43.59 -34.68
C ALA A 40 -21.00 42.38 -35.53
N ALA A 41 -22.23 42.46 -36.05
CA ALA A 41 -22.76 41.81 -37.27
C ALA A 41 -23.22 40.32 -37.28
N ALA A 42 -24.52 40.17 -37.58
CA ALA A 42 -25.19 39.07 -38.29
C ALA A 42 -25.47 39.54 -39.76
N PRO A 43 -25.93 38.73 -40.77
CA PRO A 43 -26.90 37.62 -40.69
C PRO A 43 -26.71 36.40 -41.68
N ALA A 44 -27.69 35.49 -41.61
CA ALA A 44 -27.96 34.16 -42.23
C ALA A 44 -28.10 34.09 -43.79
N PRO A 45 -28.66 33.02 -44.45
CA PRO A 45 -28.88 31.59 -44.14
C PRO A 45 -28.48 30.60 -45.29
N GLY A 46 -28.53 29.28 -45.05
CA GLY A 46 -28.46 28.25 -46.12
C GLY A 46 -28.82 26.85 -45.60
N SER A 47 -29.64 26.13 -46.35
CA SER A 47 -30.53 25.03 -45.94
C SER A 47 -30.01 23.59 -46.12
N ALA A 48 -30.55 22.70 -45.26
CA ALA A 48 -30.92 21.29 -45.49
C ALA A 48 -29.82 20.22 -45.62
N GLN A 49 -29.83 19.23 -44.71
CA GLN A 49 -30.04 17.80 -45.03
C GLN A 49 -30.35 17.00 -43.75
N ARG A 50 -31.19 15.97 -43.91
CA ARG A 50 -31.85 15.14 -42.88
C ARG A 50 -31.00 13.95 -42.38
N SER A 51 -31.14 13.67 -41.08
CA SER A 51 -31.41 12.36 -40.45
C SER A 51 -30.37 11.21 -40.46
N GLY A 52 -29.86 10.91 -39.27
CA GLY A 52 -29.46 9.56 -38.80
C GLY A 52 -29.16 9.59 -37.29
N PRO A 53 -29.68 8.67 -36.44
CA PRO A 53 -29.41 8.71 -35.00
C PRO A 53 -27.99 8.22 -34.70
N GLY A 54 -27.08 9.16 -34.46
CA GLY A 54 -25.73 8.90 -33.98
C GLY A 54 -25.73 8.54 -32.49
N GLN A 55 -25.00 7.48 -32.17
CA GLN A 55 -24.71 7.00 -30.82
C GLN A 55 -24.05 8.10 -29.98
N ALA A 56 -24.56 8.31 -28.77
CA ALA A 56 -23.90 9.16 -27.77
C ALA A 56 -22.61 8.47 -27.26
N PRO A 57 -21.51 9.22 -27.06
CA PRO A 57 -20.28 8.67 -26.48
C PRO A 57 -20.50 8.29 -25.01
N GLN A 58 -20.23 7.03 -24.69
CA GLN A 58 -20.27 6.50 -23.33
C GLN A 58 -19.12 7.09 -22.50
N GLN A 59 -19.46 7.70 -21.37
CA GLN A 59 -18.50 8.09 -20.34
C GLN A 59 -17.84 6.84 -19.72
N PRO A 60 -16.55 6.88 -19.36
CA PRO A 60 -15.88 5.73 -18.74
C PRO A 60 -16.48 5.46 -17.36
N ARG A 61 -16.84 4.20 -17.10
CA ARG A 61 -17.29 3.74 -15.78
C ARG A 61 -16.17 3.92 -14.75
N HIS A 62 -16.46 4.62 -13.67
CA HIS A 62 -15.62 4.64 -12.47
C HIS A 62 -15.97 3.40 -11.62
N LEU A 63 -14.98 2.55 -11.37
CA LEU A 63 -15.15 1.33 -10.56
C LEU A 63 -15.20 1.68 -9.06
N ASN A 64 -15.87 0.84 -8.27
CA ASN A 64 -15.95 1.01 -6.83
C ASN A 64 -14.66 0.54 -6.13
N PRO A 65 -14.30 1.07 -4.95
CA PRO A 65 -13.03 0.78 -4.26
C PRO A 65 -12.79 -0.69 -3.90
N LEU A 66 -13.84 -1.53 -3.90
CA LEU A 66 -13.70 -2.97 -3.69
C LEU A 66 -13.24 -3.71 -4.96
N GLU A 67 -13.64 -3.25 -6.14
CA GLU A 67 -13.24 -3.87 -7.42
C GLU A 67 -11.78 -3.55 -7.77
N GLU A 68 -11.27 -2.40 -7.32
CA GLU A 68 -9.86 -2.00 -7.50
C GLU A 68 -8.90 -2.79 -6.59
N SER A 69 -9.37 -3.27 -5.43
CA SER A 69 -8.56 -4.06 -4.49
C SER A 69 -8.36 -5.53 -4.87
N VAL A 70 -9.15 -6.05 -5.81
CA VAL A 70 -9.05 -7.43 -6.30
C VAL A 70 -8.21 -7.51 -7.59
N ALA A 71 -8.03 -6.38 -8.28
CA ALA A 71 -7.25 -6.29 -9.52
C ALA A 71 -5.76 -5.97 -9.30
N ASP A 72 -5.38 -5.47 -8.12
CA ASP A 72 -3.98 -5.17 -7.79
C ASP A 72 -3.33 -6.37 -7.10
N GLY A 73 -2.66 -7.22 -7.90
CA GLY A 73 -1.95 -8.42 -7.47
C GLY A 73 -0.73 -8.09 -6.62
N THR A 74 -0.95 -7.60 -5.40
CA THR A 74 0.10 -7.33 -4.43
C THR A 74 0.41 -8.61 -3.66
N GLU A 75 1.59 -9.16 -3.94
CA GLU A 75 2.18 -10.33 -3.29
C GLU A 75 2.35 -10.09 -1.77
N ASP A 76 1.47 -10.69 -0.97
CA ASP A 76 1.66 -10.78 0.47
C ASP A 76 2.69 -11.87 0.79
N GLY A 77 3.87 -11.43 1.23
CA GLY A 77 5.02 -12.27 1.57
C GLY A 77 4.76 -13.25 2.71
N PHE A 78 4.28 -14.45 2.35
CA PHE A 78 4.36 -15.66 3.16
C PHE A 78 5.50 -16.57 2.65
N PRO A 79 6.39 -17.08 3.52
CA PRO A 79 7.43 -18.00 3.09
C PRO A 79 6.87 -19.40 2.80
N ASP A 80 7.14 -19.90 1.59
CA ASP A 80 6.94 -21.29 1.17
C ASP A 80 7.78 -22.27 2.01
N ARG A 81 7.23 -22.72 3.13
CA ARG A 81 7.63 -23.98 3.76
C ARG A 81 6.40 -24.83 3.98
N GLY A 82 6.21 -25.78 3.06
CA GLY A 82 5.19 -26.81 3.16
C GLY A 82 5.36 -27.64 4.42
N PHE A 83 4.31 -27.70 5.23
CA PHE A 83 4.13 -28.74 6.22
C PHE A 83 3.45 -29.93 5.54
N SER A 84 4.19 -31.03 5.39
CA SER A 84 3.65 -32.34 5.05
C SER A 84 3.05 -33.01 6.29
N ALA A 85 1.81 -33.49 6.18
CA ALA A 85 1.42 -34.84 6.62
C ALA A 85 -0.07 -35.12 6.35
N ALA A 86 -0.30 -36.08 5.44
CA ALA A 86 -1.32 -37.16 5.44
C ALA A 86 -2.82 -36.80 5.56
N GLY A 87 -3.76 -37.31 4.74
CA GLY A 87 -3.74 -38.53 3.93
C GLY A 87 -4.76 -38.59 2.77
N HIS A 88 -4.48 -39.57 1.91
CA HIS A 88 -4.95 -39.99 0.57
C HIS A 88 -6.43 -40.50 0.51
N PRO A 89 -7.03 -40.94 -0.65
CA PRO A 89 -6.37 -41.59 -1.80
C PRO A 89 -6.97 -41.44 -3.23
N THR A 90 -6.16 -41.84 -4.20
CA THR A 90 -6.59 -42.39 -5.51
C THR A 90 -5.97 -43.79 -5.72
N GLY A 91 -6.75 -44.72 -6.29
CA GLY A 91 -6.23 -45.75 -7.21
C GLY A 91 -5.86 -47.17 -6.72
N ARG A 92 -6.87 -48.04 -6.59
CA ARG A 92 -6.99 -49.44 -7.11
C ARG A 92 -5.72 -50.26 -7.45
N SER A 93 -5.49 -51.38 -6.74
CA SER A 93 -5.37 -52.77 -7.27
C SER A 93 -5.04 -53.81 -6.17
N ASP A 94 -5.75 -54.94 -6.26
CA ASP A 94 -5.50 -56.32 -5.79
C ASP A 94 -5.41 -56.72 -4.30
N ALA A 95 -5.97 -57.91 -4.06
CA ALA A 95 -6.45 -58.52 -2.80
C ALA A 95 -5.43 -59.54 -2.20
N PRO A 96 -5.82 -60.43 -1.24
CA PRO A 96 -6.45 -60.26 0.08
C PRO A 96 -5.64 -60.94 1.22
N GLY A 97 -5.90 -60.60 2.49
CA GLY A 97 -5.40 -61.41 3.62
C GLY A 97 -5.71 -60.92 5.05
N GLY A 98 -6.79 -61.44 5.63
CA GLY A 98 -6.89 -61.85 7.05
C GLY A 98 -7.10 -60.80 8.18
N PRO A 99 -7.73 -61.18 9.34
CA PRO A 99 -8.56 -60.27 10.14
C PRO A 99 -8.13 -60.07 11.62
N SER A 100 -8.54 -58.95 12.23
CA SER A 100 -8.81 -58.75 13.69
C SER A 100 -9.35 -57.31 13.89
N ALA A 101 -10.57 -57.04 14.38
CA ALA A 101 -11.25 -57.36 15.64
C ALA A 101 -10.97 -56.34 16.79
N ALA A 102 -12.07 -55.95 17.47
CA ALA A 102 -12.27 -55.08 18.65
C ALA A 102 -12.43 -53.56 18.37
N ALA A 103 -13.60 -52.90 18.51
CA ALA A 103 -14.48 -52.67 19.69
C ALA A 103 -13.74 -51.88 20.80
N ASN A 104 -14.22 -50.78 21.42
CA ASN A 104 -15.58 -50.31 21.73
C ASN A 104 -15.53 -48.82 22.30
N PRO A 105 -16.58 -48.19 22.88
CA PRO A 105 -17.02 -46.80 22.60
C PRO A 105 -17.13 -45.86 23.85
N ALA A 106 -17.54 -44.58 23.66
CA ALA A 106 -18.23 -43.63 24.58
C ALA A 106 -17.97 -42.17 24.09
N ALA A 107 -18.85 -41.17 24.14
CA ALA A 107 -20.03 -40.91 24.95
C ALA A 107 -20.97 -39.91 24.24
N GLN A 108 -22.27 -40.10 24.47
CA GLN A 108 -23.40 -39.23 24.14
C GLN A 108 -23.96 -38.72 25.49
N ALA A 109 -24.10 -37.40 25.69
CA ALA A 109 -24.90 -36.82 26.78
C ALA A 109 -25.22 -35.32 26.56
N GLY A 110 -26.53 -34.98 26.49
CA GLY A 110 -27.10 -33.76 27.08
C GLY A 110 -27.52 -32.60 26.15
N GLU A 111 -28.70 -32.65 25.54
CA GLU A 111 -29.29 -31.53 24.76
C GLU A 111 -30.42 -30.75 25.48
N ALA A 112 -30.65 -30.96 26.78
CA ALA A 112 -31.77 -30.32 27.53
C ALA A 112 -31.41 -29.10 28.41
N GLU A 113 -30.13 -28.82 28.65
CA GLU A 113 -29.67 -27.68 29.50
C GLU A 113 -29.63 -26.27 28.85
N PRO A 114 -29.54 -26.07 27.51
CA PRO A 114 -29.24 -24.73 26.99
C PRO A 114 -30.43 -23.77 27.03
N VAL A 115 -31.67 -24.28 26.91
CA VAL A 115 -32.87 -23.44 26.75
C VAL A 115 -33.27 -22.75 28.06
N ALA A 116 -33.07 -23.42 29.20
CA ALA A 116 -33.34 -22.85 30.52
C ALA A 116 -32.30 -21.79 30.91
N ALA A 117 -31.04 -21.98 30.52
CA ALA A 117 -29.97 -21.02 30.76
C ALA A 117 -30.21 -19.68 30.04
N GLU A 118 -30.74 -19.73 28.82
CA GLU A 118 -31.05 -18.52 28.05
C GLU A 118 -32.20 -17.69 28.65
N GLN A 119 -33.22 -18.35 29.21
CA GLN A 119 -34.35 -17.69 29.87
C GLN A 119 -33.91 -16.97 31.16
N GLU A 120 -33.08 -17.63 32.00
CA GLU A 120 -32.51 -17.01 33.19
C GLU A 120 -31.64 -15.79 32.85
N ILE A 121 -30.86 -15.84 31.76
CA ILE A 121 -30.05 -14.71 31.29
C ILE A 121 -30.94 -13.56 30.80
N ALA A 122 -32.07 -13.87 30.15
CA ALA A 122 -33.02 -12.86 29.69
C ALA A 122 -33.70 -12.13 30.86
N ASP A 123 -34.01 -12.83 31.94
CA ASP A 123 -34.62 -12.22 33.13
C ASP A 123 -33.64 -11.34 33.90
N ILE A 124 -32.37 -11.76 34.05
CA ILE A 124 -31.31 -10.91 34.64
C ILE A 124 -31.06 -9.65 33.78
N ARG A 125 -31.26 -9.73 32.46
CA ARG A 125 -31.15 -8.55 31.58
C ARG A 125 -32.26 -7.54 31.85
N LYS A 126 -33.47 -7.99 32.16
CA LYS A 126 -34.62 -7.12 32.48
C LYS A 126 -34.46 -6.40 33.82
N GLU A 127 -33.68 -6.95 34.74
CA GLU A 127 -33.38 -6.30 36.03
C GLU A 127 -32.54 -5.02 35.91
N GLY A 128 -31.96 -4.73 34.73
CA GLY A 128 -31.34 -3.42 34.46
C GLY A 128 -30.04 -3.15 35.21
N LEU A 129 -29.22 -4.16 35.47
CA LEU A 129 -27.95 -4.02 36.21
C LEU A 129 -27.00 -3.03 35.50
N THR A 130 -26.35 -2.17 36.30
CA THR A 130 -25.37 -1.21 35.79
C THR A 130 -24.11 -1.92 35.29
N GLY A 131 -23.43 -1.35 34.29
CA GLY A 131 -22.17 -1.91 33.76
C GLY A 131 -21.03 -2.00 34.79
N ARG A 132 -21.12 -1.30 35.94
CA ARG A 132 -20.19 -1.46 37.07
C ARG A 132 -20.49 -2.72 37.87
N GLN A 133 -21.77 -3.00 38.11
CA GLN A 133 -22.25 -4.19 38.82
C GLN A 133 -21.90 -5.48 38.06
N LEU A 134 -22.11 -5.48 36.74
CA LEU A 134 -21.75 -6.61 35.87
C LEU A 134 -20.25 -6.95 35.93
N ARG A 135 -19.38 -5.93 35.84
CA ARG A 135 -17.92 -6.11 35.97
C ARG A 135 -17.47 -6.54 37.36
N MET A 136 -18.22 -6.22 38.42
CA MET A 136 -17.96 -6.77 39.76
C MET A 136 -18.39 -8.23 39.85
N ALA A 137 -19.57 -8.58 39.33
CA ALA A 137 -20.06 -9.95 39.31
C ALA A 137 -19.10 -10.88 38.53
N ARG A 138 -18.60 -10.47 37.35
CA ARG A 138 -17.59 -11.24 36.61
C ARG A 138 -16.32 -11.48 37.44
N ARG A 139 -15.80 -10.46 38.11
CA ARG A 139 -14.60 -10.59 38.98
C ARG A 139 -14.85 -11.51 40.17
N LEU A 140 -16.05 -11.45 40.74
CA LEU A 140 -16.43 -12.33 41.85
C LEU A 140 -16.59 -13.78 41.39
N ALA A 141 -17.24 -14.02 40.24
CA ALA A 141 -17.36 -15.34 39.62
C ALA A 141 -15.98 -15.96 39.35
N GLN A 142 -15.05 -15.18 38.81
CA GLN A 142 -13.67 -15.63 38.55
C GLN A 142 -12.92 -15.96 39.85
N LYS A 143 -13.14 -15.20 40.93
CA LYS A 143 -12.57 -15.49 42.25
C LYS A 143 -13.12 -16.80 42.84
N HIS A 144 -14.37 -17.12 42.56
CA HIS A 144 -15.02 -18.37 42.98
C HIS A 144 -14.82 -19.51 41.97
N GLY A 145 -13.98 -19.33 40.94
CA GLY A 145 -13.65 -20.38 39.96
C GLY A 145 -14.77 -20.74 39.00
N LEU A 146 -15.79 -19.88 38.85
CA LEU A 146 -16.93 -20.10 37.96
C LEU A 146 -16.59 -19.58 36.54
N PRO A 147 -16.55 -20.44 35.50
CA PRO A 147 -16.18 -20.04 34.14
C PRO A 147 -17.38 -19.39 33.43
N ALA A 148 -17.56 -18.08 33.64
CA ALA A 148 -18.63 -17.31 33.00
C ALA A 148 -18.26 -16.89 31.56
N THR A 149 -19.15 -17.16 30.61
CA THR A 149 -18.95 -16.79 29.19
C THR A 149 -19.35 -15.34 28.90
N SER A 150 -20.26 -14.79 29.72
CA SER A 150 -20.77 -13.42 29.60
C SER A 150 -20.94 -12.75 30.98
N ASP A 151 -21.05 -11.42 31.01
CA ASP A 151 -21.27 -10.63 32.24
C ASP A 151 -22.57 -11.04 32.97
N TYR A 152 -23.63 -11.30 32.22
CA TYR A 152 -24.93 -11.75 32.76
C TYR A 152 -24.88 -13.21 33.21
N ASP A 153 -24.11 -14.04 32.51
CA ASP A 153 -23.90 -15.44 32.87
C ASP A 153 -23.10 -15.58 34.18
N ALA A 154 -22.18 -14.64 34.46
CA ALA A 154 -21.50 -14.57 35.74
C ALA A 154 -22.47 -14.35 36.91
N VAL A 155 -23.50 -13.51 36.72
CA VAL A 155 -24.53 -13.27 37.74
C VAL A 155 -25.39 -14.52 37.95
N ARG A 156 -25.77 -15.20 36.86
CA ARG A 156 -26.53 -16.46 36.91
C ARG A 156 -25.79 -17.55 37.68
N LEU A 157 -24.51 -17.77 37.36
CA LEU A 157 -23.67 -18.78 38.02
C LEU A 157 -23.44 -18.46 39.51
N LEU A 158 -23.26 -17.18 39.85
CA LEU A 158 -23.13 -16.75 41.25
C LEU A 158 -24.42 -16.97 42.05
N ARG A 159 -25.59 -16.65 41.48
CA ARG A 159 -26.89 -16.89 42.12
C ARG A 159 -27.17 -18.40 42.30
N ARG A 160 -26.84 -19.22 41.30
CA ARG A 160 -26.91 -20.69 41.41
C ARG A 160 -25.96 -21.24 42.48
N ALA A 161 -24.82 -20.60 42.70
CA ALA A 161 -23.90 -20.91 43.79
C ALA A 161 -24.34 -20.32 45.16
N GLY A 162 -25.50 -19.66 45.24
CA GLY A 162 -26.03 -19.06 46.47
C GLY A 162 -25.30 -17.78 46.91
N ILE A 163 -24.52 -17.16 46.02
CA ILE A 163 -23.70 -15.98 46.32
C ILE A 163 -24.31 -14.77 45.60
N ASP A 164 -24.93 -13.86 46.35
CA ASP A 164 -25.44 -12.61 45.76
C ASP A 164 -24.32 -11.54 45.69
N PRO A 165 -23.94 -11.06 44.49
CA PRO A 165 -22.91 -10.05 44.31
C PRO A 165 -23.29 -8.64 44.83
N PHE A 166 -24.55 -8.34 45.16
CA PHE A 166 -25.03 -6.96 45.38
C PHE A 166 -25.59 -6.61 46.77
N HIS A 167 -25.70 -7.56 47.70
CA HIS A 167 -26.26 -7.28 49.03
C HIS A 167 -25.51 -6.21 49.86
N ARG A 168 -24.22 -5.96 49.60
CA ARG A 168 -23.43 -5.01 50.41
C ARG A 168 -23.66 -3.54 50.08
N SER A 169 -24.21 -3.21 48.90
CA SER A 169 -24.41 -1.81 48.48
C SER A 169 -25.72 -1.19 48.98
N ASN A 170 -26.72 -2.00 49.35
CA ASN A 170 -28.04 -1.49 49.79
C ASN A 170 -28.12 -1.07 51.27
N MET A 171 -27.05 -1.26 52.05
CA MET A 171 -27.04 -0.97 53.49
C MET A 171 -26.56 0.45 53.86
N LEU A 172 -26.18 1.29 52.88
CA LEU A 172 -25.60 2.62 53.10
C LEU A 172 -26.52 3.79 52.73
N GLU A 173 -27.81 3.56 52.53
CA GLU A 173 -28.78 4.59 52.11
C GLU A 173 -29.96 4.78 53.09
N LEU A 174 -29.79 4.47 54.40
CA LEU A 174 -30.88 4.61 55.39
C LEU A 174 -30.48 5.34 56.69
N ILE A 175 -29.76 6.45 56.60
CA ILE A 175 -29.63 7.35 57.76
C ILE A 175 -29.71 8.81 57.28
N THR A 176 -30.90 9.37 57.40
CA THR A 176 -31.17 10.82 57.37
C THR A 176 -31.17 11.32 58.82
N PRO A 177 -30.32 12.28 59.23
CA PRO A 177 -30.49 12.92 60.53
C PRO A 177 -31.49 14.07 60.46
N GLU A 178 -32.53 13.88 61.24
CA GLU A 178 -33.62 14.78 61.62
C GLU A 178 -33.11 15.93 62.49
N ASN A 179 -33.67 17.12 62.28
CA ASN A 179 -33.33 18.35 62.99
C ASN A 179 -33.93 18.29 64.41
N THR A 180 -33.09 18.31 65.46
CA THR A 180 -33.54 18.52 66.84
C THR A 180 -32.65 19.54 67.53
N GLN A 181 -33.25 20.67 67.92
CA GLN A 181 -32.69 21.61 68.91
C GLN A 181 -33.03 21.13 70.32
N PRO A 182 -32.12 21.36 71.28
CA PRO A 182 -32.56 21.74 72.62
C PRO A 182 -31.82 22.95 73.22
N GLN A 183 -32.55 23.66 74.05
CA GLN A 183 -32.20 24.84 74.86
C GLN A 183 -31.47 24.45 76.19
N PRO A 184 -31.00 25.43 77.00
CA PRO A 184 -29.71 25.40 77.68
C PRO A 184 -29.78 25.04 79.17
N ALA A 185 -28.66 24.54 79.73
CA ALA A 185 -28.33 24.69 81.16
C ALA A 185 -26.89 24.23 81.44
N GLY A 186 -26.22 24.92 82.37
CA GLY A 186 -25.11 24.34 83.14
C GLY A 186 -23.73 24.91 82.84
N LYS A 187 -23.28 25.82 83.71
CA LYS A 187 -21.89 26.28 83.81
C LYS A 187 -20.97 25.09 84.11
N GLY A 188 -20.16 24.71 83.13
CA GLY A 188 -19.01 23.82 83.29
C GLY A 188 -17.92 24.30 82.35
N GLN A 189 -16.83 24.84 82.90
CA GLN A 189 -15.64 25.17 82.13
C GLN A 189 -15.01 23.86 81.64
N MET A 190 -15.21 23.56 80.36
CA MET A 190 -14.40 22.57 79.64
C MET A 190 -13.84 23.28 78.42
N GLN A 191 -12.61 23.75 78.55
CA GLN A 191 -11.84 24.37 77.48
C GLN A 191 -11.54 23.30 76.42
N LEU A 192 -12.36 23.24 75.37
CA LEU A 192 -11.93 22.64 74.12
C LEU A 192 -10.98 23.63 73.43
N PRO A 193 -9.82 23.17 72.91
CA PRO A 193 -8.91 24.04 72.18
C PRO A 193 -9.64 24.62 70.97
N GLN A 194 -9.66 25.95 70.89
CA GLN A 194 -10.13 26.70 69.74
C GLN A 194 -9.42 26.15 68.49
N THR A 195 -10.20 25.78 67.47
CA THR A 195 -9.66 25.58 66.14
C THR A 195 -9.17 26.95 65.67
N THR A 196 -7.87 27.21 65.80
CA THR A 196 -7.27 28.33 65.08
C THR A 196 -7.49 28.04 63.60
N SER A 197 -8.41 28.76 62.97
CA SER A 197 -8.49 28.85 61.51
C SER A 197 -7.29 29.63 61.02
N ASN A 198 -6.10 29.04 61.19
CA ASN A 198 -4.92 29.44 60.46
C ASN A 198 -5.18 29.04 59.01
N LYS A 199 -5.93 29.88 58.30
CA LYS A 199 -6.06 29.84 56.85
C LYS A 199 -4.61 29.99 56.37
N PRO A 200 -3.97 28.95 55.82
CA PRO A 200 -2.66 29.13 55.22
C PRO A 200 -2.87 30.26 54.22
N GLN A 201 -2.13 31.35 54.38
CA GLN A 201 -2.11 32.42 53.40
C GLN A 201 -1.43 31.79 52.18
N LEU A 202 -2.25 31.13 51.36
CA LEU A 202 -1.84 30.54 50.10
C LEU A 202 -1.22 31.71 49.33
N PRO A 203 0.00 31.56 48.79
CA PRO A 203 0.64 32.64 48.06
C PRO A 203 -0.36 33.13 47.02
N SER A 204 -0.78 34.39 47.15
CA SER A 204 -1.59 35.06 46.15
C SER A 204 -0.91 34.80 44.82
N ALA A 205 -1.67 34.25 43.86
CA ALA A 205 -1.18 33.89 42.54
C ALA A 205 -0.24 35.00 42.06
N ASP A 206 1.05 34.71 41.99
CA ASP A 206 2.05 35.65 41.53
C ASP A 206 1.71 35.91 40.06
N VAL A 207 0.93 36.98 39.82
CA VAL A 207 0.43 37.33 38.50
C VAL A 207 1.63 37.88 37.76
N MET A 208 2.46 36.97 37.23
CA MET A 208 3.63 37.28 36.43
C MET A 208 3.27 38.43 35.50
N ASP A 209 3.99 39.55 35.66
CA ASP A 209 3.81 40.78 34.90
C ASP A 209 3.65 40.45 33.41
N ALA A 210 2.73 41.12 32.72
CA ALA A 210 2.43 40.85 31.32
C ALA A 210 3.70 40.92 30.45
N ALA A 211 4.64 41.81 30.80
CA ALA A 211 5.95 41.91 30.16
C ALA A 211 6.84 40.69 30.43
N ALA A 212 6.83 40.12 31.64
CA ALA A 212 7.55 38.89 31.98
C ALA A 212 6.98 37.68 31.23
N ARG A 213 5.65 37.60 31.10
CA ARG A 213 4.97 36.55 30.32
C ARG A 213 5.28 36.65 28.82
N ALA A 214 5.35 37.87 28.27
CA ALA A 214 5.72 38.07 26.87
C ALA A 214 7.16 37.59 26.59
N ARG A 215 8.11 37.88 27.50
CA ARG A 215 9.51 37.41 27.39
C ARG A 215 9.61 35.89 27.49
N SER A 216 8.87 35.25 28.39
CA SER A 216 8.89 33.78 28.50
C SER A 216 8.29 33.08 27.28
N VAL A 217 7.20 33.64 26.72
CA VAL A 217 6.62 33.16 25.45
C VAL A 217 7.62 33.30 24.31
N GLN A 218 8.34 34.42 24.20
CA GLN A 218 9.38 34.60 23.18
C GLN A 218 10.55 33.61 23.34
N GLN A 219 11.00 33.36 24.57
CA GLN A 219 12.04 32.36 24.85
C GLN A 219 11.60 30.94 24.46
N ILE A 220 10.35 30.57 24.76
CA ILE A 220 9.76 29.29 24.37
C ILE A 220 9.65 29.18 22.84
N GLN A 221 9.21 30.25 22.15
CA GLN A 221 9.15 30.28 20.70
C GLN A 221 10.54 30.15 20.06
N ALA A 222 11.56 30.82 20.60
CA ALA A 222 12.94 30.71 20.12
C ALA A 222 13.50 29.28 20.29
N ASP A 223 13.26 28.62 21.43
CA ASP A 223 13.68 27.24 21.65
C ASP A 223 12.92 26.26 20.71
N ILE A 224 11.61 26.44 20.53
CA ILE A 224 10.83 25.65 19.56
C ILE A 224 11.37 25.86 18.13
N ALA A 225 11.68 27.10 17.75
CA ALA A 225 12.19 27.42 16.43
C ALA A 225 13.58 26.81 16.17
N THR A 226 14.50 26.88 17.14
CA THR A 226 15.84 26.27 17.00
C THR A 226 15.78 24.75 16.88
N ARG A 227 14.93 24.08 17.68
CA ARG A 227 14.69 22.62 17.57
C ARG A 227 14.09 22.25 16.22
N ARG A 228 13.12 23.03 15.71
CA ARG A 228 12.53 22.81 14.38
C ARG A 228 13.57 23.00 13.27
N ARG A 229 14.37 24.06 13.31
CA ARG A 229 15.45 24.31 12.34
C ARG A 229 16.48 23.19 12.32
N ARG A 230 16.92 22.69 13.47
CA ARG A 230 17.83 21.53 13.55
C ARG A 230 17.22 20.28 12.92
N LYS A 231 15.94 19.98 13.21
CA LYS A 231 15.24 18.82 12.61
C LYS A 231 15.09 18.97 11.09
N LEU A 232 14.74 20.15 10.61
CA LEU A 232 14.64 20.43 9.18
C LEU A 232 16.00 20.36 8.48
N MET A 233 17.07 20.87 9.10
CA MET A 233 18.43 20.74 8.54
C MET A 233 18.88 19.27 8.48
N VAL A 234 18.65 18.48 9.54
CA VAL A 234 18.98 17.04 9.50
C VAL A 234 18.18 16.32 8.42
N LEU A 235 16.89 16.66 8.26
CA LEU A 235 16.07 16.11 7.19
C LEU A 235 16.58 16.55 5.80
N ALA A 236 16.93 17.82 5.63
CA ALA A 236 17.44 18.36 4.37
C ALA A 236 18.79 17.75 3.99
N VAL A 237 19.71 17.57 4.96
CA VAL A 237 20.99 16.88 4.74
C VAL A 237 20.76 15.43 4.35
N ARG A 238 19.84 14.73 5.04
CA ARG A 238 19.47 13.36 4.67
C ARG A 238 18.90 13.30 3.25
N LEU A 239 17.98 14.20 2.92
CA LEU A 239 17.40 14.29 1.59
C LEU A 239 18.48 14.58 0.53
N ALA A 240 19.36 15.54 0.78
CA ALA A 240 20.45 15.88 -0.13
C ALA A 240 21.39 14.69 -0.35
N PHE A 241 21.74 13.97 0.71
CA PHE A 241 22.59 12.79 0.59
C PHE A 241 21.93 11.65 -0.20
N PHE A 242 20.63 11.39 0.00
CA PHE A 242 19.94 10.30 -0.68
C PHE A 242 19.37 10.65 -2.06
N VAL A 243 19.21 11.93 -2.37
CA VAL A 243 18.60 12.39 -3.63
C VAL A 243 19.59 13.24 -4.43
N LEU A 244 20.10 14.33 -3.86
CA LEU A 244 20.99 15.24 -4.61
C LEU A 244 22.32 14.58 -4.95
N LEU A 245 22.91 13.80 -4.04
CA LEU A 245 24.20 13.13 -4.30
C LEU A 245 24.12 12.16 -5.48
N PRO A 246 23.21 11.16 -5.53
CA PRO A 246 23.11 10.28 -6.69
C PRO A 246 22.68 11.03 -7.96
N THR A 247 21.83 12.06 -7.85
CA THR A 247 21.43 12.89 -8.99
C THR A 247 22.60 13.67 -9.56
N LEU A 248 23.45 14.23 -8.72
CA LEU A 248 24.63 14.99 -9.13
C LEU A 248 25.71 14.08 -9.70
N LEU A 249 25.87 12.87 -9.15
CA LEU A 249 26.73 11.83 -9.73
C LEU A 249 26.25 11.42 -11.13
N ALA A 250 24.95 11.15 -11.29
CA ALA A 250 24.36 10.82 -12.58
C ALA A 250 24.49 11.99 -13.55
N GLY A 251 24.18 13.21 -13.12
CA GLY A 251 24.32 14.42 -13.93
C GLY A 251 25.77 14.64 -14.40
N TYR A 252 26.74 14.46 -13.50
CA TYR A 252 28.15 14.56 -13.85
C TYR A 252 28.56 13.48 -14.87
N TYR A 253 28.08 12.25 -14.69
CA TYR A 253 28.31 11.15 -15.63
C TYR A 253 27.76 11.48 -17.02
N PHE A 254 26.47 11.82 -17.13
CA PHE A 254 25.82 12.07 -18.41
C PHE A 254 26.32 13.34 -19.12
N TYR A 255 26.85 14.31 -18.36
CA TYR A 255 27.35 15.56 -18.94
C TYR A 255 28.81 15.50 -19.37
N ASN A 256 29.69 14.85 -18.59
CA ASN A 256 31.14 14.87 -18.85
C ASN A 256 31.72 13.54 -19.36
N ILE A 257 31.07 12.40 -19.08
CA ILE A 257 31.66 11.07 -19.31
C ILE A 257 30.89 10.29 -20.38
N ALA A 258 29.56 10.36 -20.37
CA ALA A 258 28.72 9.53 -21.23
C ALA A 258 28.97 9.80 -22.72
N THR A 259 29.16 8.72 -23.47
CA THR A 259 29.34 8.79 -24.92
C THR A 259 27.98 8.89 -25.61
N PRO A 260 27.80 9.82 -26.57
CA PRO A 260 26.58 9.85 -27.37
C PRO A 260 26.48 8.56 -28.19
N MET A 261 25.27 8.00 -28.26
CA MET A 261 24.99 6.77 -29.00
C MET A 261 23.89 7.07 -30.03
N TYR A 262 24.15 6.73 -31.29
CA TYR A 262 23.28 6.98 -32.44
C TYR A 262 22.69 5.67 -32.94
N ALA A 263 21.41 5.70 -33.30
CA ALA A 263 20.69 4.53 -33.78
C ALA A 263 20.36 4.67 -35.27
N THR A 264 20.82 3.72 -36.09
CA THR A 264 20.38 3.56 -37.48
C THR A 264 19.28 2.49 -37.52
N LYS A 265 18.15 2.83 -38.13
CA LYS A 265 17.01 1.92 -38.32
C LYS A 265 16.91 1.53 -39.78
N SER A 266 16.77 0.24 -40.04
CA SER A 266 16.65 -0.33 -41.39
C SER A 266 15.52 -1.36 -41.42
N GLU A 267 14.75 -1.34 -42.50
CA GLU A 267 13.64 -2.26 -42.72
C GLU A 267 13.81 -2.90 -44.09
N PHE A 268 13.73 -4.23 -44.15
CA PHE A 268 13.91 -4.97 -45.40
C PHE A 268 13.05 -6.24 -45.44
N VAL A 269 12.72 -6.67 -46.66
CA VAL A 269 11.96 -7.89 -46.93
C VAL A 269 12.87 -8.89 -47.63
N ILE A 270 12.85 -10.13 -47.18
CA ILE A 270 13.57 -11.22 -47.84
C ILE A 270 12.71 -11.75 -48.98
N GLN A 271 13.20 -11.57 -50.21
CA GLN A 271 12.60 -12.16 -51.40
C GLN A 271 13.59 -13.16 -51.99
N LYS A 272 13.25 -14.45 -51.96
CA LYS A 272 14.00 -15.43 -52.74
C LYS A 272 13.56 -15.35 -54.19
N ALA A 273 14.46 -14.91 -55.05
CA ALA A 273 14.41 -15.27 -56.47
C ALA A 273 14.90 -16.71 -56.58
N ASP A 274 14.02 -17.67 -56.29
CA ASP A 274 14.32 -19.07 -56.60
C ASP A 274 14.40 -19.17 -58.13
N ALA A 275 15.61 -19.23 -58.68
CA ALA A 275 15.87 -19.59 -60.07
C ALA A 275 15.61 -21.10 -60.26
N GLY A 276 14.46 -21.56 -59.81
CA GLY A 276 14.03 -22.93 -59.96
C GLY A 276 13.70 -23.16 -61.43
N THR A 277 14.41 -24.10 -62.05
CA THR A 277 14.24 -24.54 -63.44
C THR A 277 12.85 -25.12 -63.74
N SER A 278 11.96 -25.22 -62.74
CA SER A 278 10.62 -25.81 -62.84
C SER A 278 9.53 -24.76 -62.59
N PRO A 279 8.51 -24.66 -63.47
CA PRO A 279 7.38 -23.73 -63.31
C PRO A 279 6.62 -23.87 -61.97
N PHE A 280 6.67 -25.05 -61.36
CA PHE A 280 5.99 -25.33 -60.09
C PHE A 280 6.68 -24.67 -58.88
N SER A 281 8.00 -24.56 -58.87
CA SER A 281 8.73 -23.88 -57.78
C SER A 281 8.51 -22.37 -57.82
N SER A 282 8.36 -21.79 -59.01
CA SER A 282 8.03 -20.36 -59.17
C SER A 282 6.61 -20.02 -58.70
N PHE A 283 5.69 -20.98 -58.69
CA PHE A 283 4.35 -20.81 -58.14
C PHE A 283 4.35 -20.87 -56.61
N LEU A 284 5.17 -21.75 -56.02
CA LEU A 284 5.28 -21.91 -54.57
C LEU A 284 6.09 -20.78 -53.90
N SER A 285 7.12 -20.25 -54.56
CA SER A 285 7.91 -19.11 -54.05
C SER A 285 7.12 -17.79 -54.00
N GLY A 286 6.07 -17.66 -54.81
CA GLY A 286 5.10 -16.56 -54.73
C GLY A 286 4.11 -16.69 -53.57
N SER A 287 4.04 -17.85 -52.91
CA SER A 287 3.19 -18.03 -51.72
C SER A 287 3.90 -17.47 -50.48
N GLY A 288 3.21 -16.59 -49.73
CA GLY A 288 3.77 -15.91 -48.56
C GLY A 288 4.30 -16.81 -47.44
N LEU A 289 4.03 -18.12 -47.49
CA LEU A 289 4.53 -19.11 -46.53
C LEU A 289 6.05 -19.34 -46.66
N ALA A 290 6.60 -19.36 -47.87
CA ALA A 290 8.03 -19.61 -48.10
C ALA A 290 8.92 -18.46 -47.59
N ASN A 291 8.50 -17.20 -47.80
CA ASN A 291 9.26 -16.01 -47.37
C ASN A 291 9.35 -15.87 -45.84
N SER A 292 8.40 -16.47 -45.10
CA SER A 292 8.38 -16.41 -43.64
C SER A 292 9.53 -17.21 -42.99
N GLN A 293 9.84 -18.39 -43.53
CA GLN A 293 10.90 -19.25 -42.99
C GLN A 293 12.28 -18.65 -43.22
N ASP A 294 12.48 -18.02 -44.38
CA ASP A 294 13.73 -17.35 -44.71
C ASP A 294 13.95 -16.12 -43.83
N SER A 295 12.91 -15.34 -43.58
CA SER A 295 12.99 -14.18 -42.71
C SER A 295 13.35 -14.55 -41.26
N ILE A 296 12.76 -15.63 -40.73
CA ILE A 296 13.11 -16.18 -39.41
C ILE A 296 14.56 -16.67 -39.39
N THR A 297 15.02 -17.31 -40.46
CA THR A 297 16.40 -17.81 -40.55
C THR A 297 17.41 -16.66 -40.58
N VAL A 298 17.15 -15.61 -41.35
CA VAL A 298 17.98 -14.40 -41.39
C VAL A 298 18.00 -13.71 -40.02
N GLN A 299 16.84 -13.57 -39.37
CA GLN A 299 16.77 -12.98 -38.03
C GLN A 299 17.58 -13.80 -36.99
N SER A 300 17.50 -15.13 -37.03
CA SER A 300 18.31 -16.01 -36.20
C SER A 300 19.81 -15.87 -36.48
N TYR A 301 20.20 -15.77 -37.76
CA TYR A 301 21.58 -15.55 -38.15
C TYR A 301 22.11 -14.20 -37.69
N LEU A 302 21.40 -13.10 -37.95
CA LEU A 302 21.82 -11.74 -37.57
C LEU A 302 21.94 -11.58 -36.05
N THR A 303 21.19 -12.34 -35.25
CA THR A 303 21.30 -12.35 -33.79
C THR A 303 22.38 -13.31 -33.25
N SER A 304 22.99 -14.11 -34.13
CA SER A 304 23.98 -15.13 -33.76
C SER A 304 25.36 -14.54 -33.43
N ARG A 305 26.23 -15.39 -32.85
CA ARG A 305 27.64 -15.06 -32.63
C ARG A 305 28.42 -14.98 -33.94
N ASP A 306 28.03 -15.77 -34.93
CA ASP A 306 28.74 -15.83 -36.21
C ASP A 306 28.57 -14.54 -37.00
N ALA A 307 27.38 -13.92 -36.95
CA ALA A 307 27.17 -12.59 -37.50
C ALA A 307 28.06 -11.53 -36.82
N MET A 308 28.17 -11.57 -35.48
CA MET A 308 29.08 -10.68 -34.75
C MET A 308 30.55 -10.91 -35.11
N LEU A 309 30.99 -12.17 -35.21
CA LEU A 309 32.37 -12.50 -35.59
C LEU A 309 32.68 -12.10 -37.04
N ARG A 310 31.69 -12.19 -37.93
CA ARG A 310 31.81 -11.71 -39.31
C ARG A 310 31.94 -10.18 -39.32
N LEU A 311 31.07 -9.48 -38.60
CA LEU A 311 31.11 -8.03 -38.47
C LEU A 311 32.45 -7.55 -37.87
N ASP A 312 32.99 -8.28 -36.90
CA ASP A 312 34.31 -8.01 -36.33
C ASP A 312 35.44 -8.16 -37.36
N LYS A 313 35.36 -9.17 -38.23
CA LYS A 313 36.36 -9.35 -39.31
C LYS A 313 36.28 -8.27 -40.38
N GLU A 314 35.09 -7.78 -40.70
CA GLU A 314 34.88 -6.81 -41.78
C GLU A 314 35.12 -5.35 -41.33
N LEU A 315 34.61 -4.97 -40.15
CA LEU A 315 34.63 -3.59 -39.65
C LEU A 315 35.40 -3.41 -38.34
N GLY A 316 35.90 -4.48 -37.72
CA GLY A 316 36.60 -4.39 -36.43
C GLY A 316 35.67 -4.02 -35.28
N PHE A 317 34.47 -4.61 -35.21
CA PHE A 317 33.47 -4.36 -34.18
C PHE A 317 34.05 -4.29 -32.75
N LYS A 318 34.91 -5.24 -32.36
CA LYS A 318 35.54 -5.25 -31.04
C LYS A 318 36.42 -4.02 -30.84
N ALA A 319 37.23 -3.66 -31.83
CA ALA A 319 38.11 -2.50 -31.77
C ALA A 319 37.31 -1.19 -31.64
N LEU A 320 36.19 -1.07 -32.37
CA LEU A 320 35.29 0.08 -32.26
C LEU A 320 34.79 0.27 -30.83
N PHE A 321 34.35 -0.82 -30.17
CA PHE A 321 33.84 -0.76 -28.80
C PHE A 321 34.95 -0.76 -27.73
N GLN A 322 36.21 -1.02 -28.10
CA GLN A 322 37.38 -0.92 -27.23
C GLN A 322 38.00 0.48 -27.22
N ASP A 323 37.52 1.38 -28.08
CA ASP A 323 38.05 2.73 -28.20
C ASP A 323 38.03 3.48 -26.84
N PRO A 324 39.15 4.09 -26.41
CA PRO A 324 39.22 4.85 -25.17
C PRO A 324 38.23 6.00 -25.04
N SER A 325 37.72 6.53 -26.16
CA SER A 325 36.72 7.60 -26.21
C SER A 325 35.32 7.16 -25.76
N ILE A 326 35.05 5.84 -25.75
CA ILE A 326 33.80 5.28 -25.23
C ILE A 326 33.85 5.28 -23.70
N ASP A 327 32.71 5.62 -23.10
CA ASP A 327 32.57 5.68 -21.65
C ASP A 327 32.90 4.33 -20.99
N PRO A 328 33.37 4.33 -19.73
CA PRO A 328 33.80 3.10 -19.06
C PRO A 328 32.69 2.05 -18.87
N ILE A 329 31.41 2.43 -18.98
CA ILE A 329 30.27 1.54 -18.75
C ILE A 329 29.89 0.77 -20.01
N HIS A 330 29.99 1.41 -21.17
CA HIS A 330 29.68 0.85 -22.49
C HIS A 330 30.92 0.31 -23.22
N ARG A 331 32.13 0.73 -22.82
CA ARG A 331 33.39 0.28 -23.43
C ARG A 331 33.66 -1.19 -23.15
N LEU A 332 34.13 -1.88 -24.19
CA LEU A 332 34.63 -3.24 -24.14
C LEU A 332 36.08 -3.24 -23.62
N ASP A 333 36.42 -4.17 -22.74
CA ASP A 333 37.78 -4.31 -22.24
C ASP A 333 38.77 -4.59 -23.40
N PRO A 334 39.98 -4.01 -23.41
CA PRO A 334 41.00 -4.31 -24.43
C PRO A 334 41.30 -5.80 -24.62
N ASN A 335 41.18 -6.61 -23.56
CA ASN A 335 41.40 -8.06 -23.58
C ASN A 335 40.09 -8.87 -23.50
N ALA A 336 38.96 -8.28 -23.87
CA ALA A 336 37.65 -8.93 -23.78
C ALA A 336 37.54 -10.19 -24.65
N THR A 337 36.92 -11.23 -24.07
CA THR A 337 36.57 -12.45 -24.79
C THR A 337 35.45 -12.20 -25.81
N ASN A 338 35.26 -13.14 -26.72
CA ASN A 338 34.22 -13.04 -27.74
C ASN A 338 32.80 -13.04 -27.14
N GLU A 339 32.62 -13.65 -25.97
CA GLU A 339 31.36 -13.66 -25.22
C GLU A 339 31.03 -12.28 -24.66
N ALA A 340 32.04 -11.57 -24.15
CA ALA A 340 31.88 -10.19 -23.70
C ALA A 340 31.54 -9.27 -24.88
N ALA A 341 32.23 -9.42 -26.01
CA ALA A 341 31.91 -8.71 -27.25
C ALA A 341 30.49 -9.01 -27.74
N TYR A 342 30.07 -10.29 -27.70
CA TYR A 342 28.72 -10.69 -28.08
C TYR A 342 27.64 -10.08 -27.16
N LYS A 343 27.94 -9.90 -25.86
CA LYS A 343 27.04 -9.22 -24.93
C LYS A 343 26.85 -7.74 -25.31
N VAL A 344 27.89 -7.08 -25.79
CA VAL A 344 27.81 -5.71 -26.33
C VAL A 344 27.03 -5.72 -27.65
N TYR A 345 27.35 -6.62 -28.58
CA TYR A 345 26.63 -6.79 -29.83
C TYR A 345 25.11 -6.94 -29.62
N LYS A 346 24.67 -7.82 -28.73
CA LYS A 346 23.23 -8.00 -28.43
C LYS A 346 22.56 -6.78 -27.80
N LYS A 347 23.31 -5.91 -27.12
CA LYS A 347 22.78 -4.65 -26.58
C LYS A 347 22.61 -3.61 -27.69
N ASN A 348 23.54 -3.58 -28.63
CA ASN A 348 23.65 -2.54 -29.66
C ASN A 348 22.94 -2.89 -30.96
N VAL A 349 22.75 -4.17 -31.27
CA VAL A 349 22.05 -4.63 -32.48
C VAL A 349 20.76 -5.34 -32.09
N LYS A 350 19.63 -4.78 -32.50
CA LYS A 350 18.28 -5.31 -32.27
C LYS A 350 17.65 -5.68 -33.61
N ILE A 351 17.24 -6.93 -33.74
CA ILE A 351 16.54 -7.42 -34.93
C ILE A 351 15.19 -7.99 -34.50
N GLY A 352 14.12 -7.50 -35.12
CA GLY A 352 12.75 -8.01 -34.98
C GLY A 352 12.20 -8.44 -36.33
N TYR A 353 11.37 -9.48 -36.33
CA TYR A 353 10.63 -9.92 -37.50
C TYR A 353 9.14 -9.73 -37.25
N ASP A 354 8.46 -9.06 -38.18
CA ASP A 354 7.01 -8.92 -38.18
C ASP A 354 6.40 -9.95 -39.14
N PRO A 355 5.72 -11.01 -38.63
CA PRO A 355 5.14 -12.05 -39.48
C PRO A 355 3.91 -11.59 -40.27
N THR A 356 3.28 -10.47 -39.88
CA THR A 356 2.12 -9.92 -40.59
C THR A 356 2.57 -9.11 -41.80
N GLU A 357 3.61 -8.31 -41.64
CA GLU A 357 4.16 -7.47 -42.72
C GLU A 357 5.21 -8.21 -43.56
N GLY A 358 5.80 -9.29 -43.03
CA GLY A 358 6.93 -9.99 -43.67
C GLY A 358 8.22 -9.17 -43.68
N ILE A 359 8.33 -8.16 -42.80
CA ILE A 359 9.44 -7.21 -42.75
C ILE A 359 10.36 -7.55 -41.57
N ILE A 360 11.66 -7.48 -41.81
CA ILE A 360 12.69 -7.50 -40.77
C ILE A 360 13.04 -6.05 -40.42
N LYS A 361 12.87 -5.70 -39.14
CA LYS A 361 13.21 -4.39 -38.58
C LYS A 361 14.52 -4.52 -37.80
N MET A 362 15.54 -3.81 -38.22
CA MET A 362 16.87 -3.81 -37.61
C MET A 362 17.20 -2.42 -37.07
N GLU A 363 17.67 -2.38 -35.82
CA GLU A 363 18.19 -1.17 -35.17
C GLU A 363 19.62 -1.43 -34.69
N VAL A 364 20.54 -0.57 -35.14
CA VAL A 364 21.96 -0.63 -34.81
C VAL A 364 22.36 0.64 -34.09
N VAL A 365 22.87 0.49 -32.86
CA VAL A 365 23.31 1.58 -31.99
C VAL A 365 24.84 1.64 -31.95
N ALA A 366 25.44 2.76 -32.31
CA ALA A 366 26.90 2.95 -32.29
C ALA A 366 27.31 4.36 -31.79
N PRO A 367 28.58 4.55 -31.38
CA PRO A 367 29.07 5.84 -30.87
C PRO A 367 29.06 7.01 -31.87
N SER A 368 28.97 6.72 -33.17
CA SER A 368 28.91 7.74 -34.23
C SER A 368 27.82 7.37 -35.25
N PRO A 369 27.16 8.36 -35.87
CA PRO A 369 26.12 8.11 -36.87
C PRO A 369 26.66 7.40 -38.12
N GLU A 370 27.90 7.68 -38.54
CA GLU A 370 28.51 7.03 -39.70
C GLU A 370 28.80 5.55 -39.42
N LEU A 371 29.33 5.23 -38.23
CA LEU A 371 29.56 3.83 -37.83
C LEU A 371 28.24 3.04 -37.69
N SER A 372 27.17 3.64 -37.15
CA SER A 372 25.88 2.94 -37.05
C SER A 372 25.33 2.60 -38.43
N GLU A 373 25.50 3.49 -39.41
CA GLU A 373 25.15 3.22 -40.80
C GLU A 373 26.03 2.15 -41.45
N GLN A 374 27.35 2.21 -41.26
CA GLN A 374 28.29 1.22 -41.81
C GLN A 374 28.02 -0.18 -41.26
N ILE A 375 27.82 -0.31 -39.95
CA ILE A 375 27.47 -1.59 -39.32
C ILE A 375 26.13 -2.10 -39.86
N SER A 376 25.13 -1.21 -40.01
CA SER A 376 23.82 -1.57 -40.55
C SER A 376 23.86 -2.02 -42.02
N LYS A 377 24.89 -1.62 -42.79
CA LYS A 377 25.08 -2.04 -44.18
C LYS A 377 25.91 -3.32 -44.32
N ALA A 378 26.79 -3.59 -43.36
CA ALA A 378 27.64 -4.79 -43.34
C ALA A 378 26.88 -6.04 -42.86
N LEU A 379 25.91 -5.85 -41.97
CA LEU A 379 24.91 -6.86 -41.59
C LEU A 379 23.86 -7.03 -42.69
#